data_AF-A0A844WRR3-F1
#
_entry.id   AF-A0A844WRR3-F1
#
_cell.length_a   1.000
_cell.length_b   1.000
_cell.length_c   1.000
_cell.angle_alpha   90.00
_cell.angle_beta   90.00
_cell.angle_gamma   90.00
#
_symmetry.space_group_name_H-M   'P 1'
#
loop_
_entity.id
_entity.type
_entity.pdbx_description
1 polymer ?
#
loop_
_entity_poly.entity_id
_entity_poly.type
_entity_poly.pdbx_seq_one_letter_code
_entity_poly.pdbx_strand_id
1 'polypeptide(L)'
;MQLAYLGLVAICLNPSLSFAEPWDSKFYNPKPAQDDVILPMPCDGSLVMKKVFTPTNKPLDDVKIILGSNQKELGFAEYATPNYISGSFSDSGNERYYLIGKYEITALQYQAVMNDTCPTAKLNLSFPVTDISWFDAIAFTDKYNRWLIENKAKIKSNSIPKGYIRLPNNTEWEYAARGGAKVTESEFRELRFPMTGNLESYAWFSGAKSANGKLQLIGRLEPNPLDLYDILGNASEMMFDSFRMNKLDRYHGQQGGMIVRGGSYLTPESSTTSAFRTEKPFYDDKGAYKSKDVGFRLIYTTEVINSNDKIKELDKEWSALGNETDSTKSSNVVGELEKITKQVEDEKTKKELNQLNTLLRSANQARDEQRDRSIQSALQLGAFLCANVSDLNSKFEYNDNLYKTMVNDVCELEETDTLDDDNMCSKVKLDNLKHVVDESKSARDFILKYYSDTIVSTASNYEKNTINDQAKSTQFILESSGKANMSDYLKLYFKHINQYVESGKIERTAWLQTCNEIKGKK
;
A
#
# COMPACT_ATOMS: atom_id res chain seq x y z
N MET A 1 64.32 -57.25 -34.61
CA MET A 1 64.12 -56.69 -33.25
C MET A 1 63.22 -55.48 -33.40
N GLN A 2 61.95 -55.60 -33.02
CA GLN A 2 60.94 -54.54 -33.09
C GLN A 2 61.33 -53.37 -32.17
N LEU A 3 61.19 -52.14 -32.67
CA LEU A 3 61.13 -50.94 -31.84
C LEU A 3 59.92 -50.13 -32.29
N ALA A 4 59.03 -49.91 -31.33
CA ALA A 4 57.76 -49.22 -31.45
C ALA A 4 57.74 -48.00 -30.52
N TYR A 5 56.83 -47.06 -30.84
CA TYR A 5 56.36 -45.92 -30.03
C TYR A 5 57.33 -44.73 -29.88
N LEU A 6 56.90 -43.46 -29.82
CA LEU A 6 55.62 -42.84 -29.46
C LEU A 6 55.34 -41.60 -30.32
N GLY A 7 54.10 -41.41 -30.76
CA GLY A 7 53.56 -40.12 -31.19
C GLY A 7 53.04 -39.32 -29.99
N LEU A 8 53.53 -38.09 -29.81
CA LEU A 8 53.00 -37.15 -28.83
C LEU A 8 51.69 -36.54 -29.36
N VAL A 9 50.58 -36.83 -28.68
CA VAL A 9 49.31 -36.09 -28.86
C VAL A 9 49.27 -35.00 -27.78
N ALA A 10 49.39 -33.74 -28.22
CA ALA A 10 49.17 -32.58 -27.36
C ALA A 10 47.65 -32.41 -27.12
N ILE A 11 47.21 -32.69 -25.90
CA ILE A 11 45.83 -32.45 -25.45
C ILE A 11 45.72 -30.97 -25.09
N CYS A 12 45.10 -30.17 -25.96
CA CYS A 12 44.64 -28.84 -25.61
C CYS A 12 43.47 -28.96 -24.62
N LEU A 13 43.77 -28.70 -23.34
CA LEU A 13 42.74 -28.47 -22.31
C LEU A 13 42.05 -27.14 -22.61
N ASN A 14 40.87 -27.19 -23.22
CA ASN A 14 39.94 -26.06 -23.19
C ASN A 14 39.47 -25.89 -21.74
N PRO A 15 39.56 -24.69 -21.14
CA PRO A 15 38.90 -24.43 -19.88
C PRO A 15 37.40 -24.50 -20.14
N SER A 16 36.76 -25.54 -19.63
CA SER A 16 35.32 -25.61 -19.51
C SER A 16 34.87 -24.39 -18.71
N LEU A 17 34.21 -23.46 -19.38
CA LEU A 17 33.36 -22.46 -18.75
C LEU A 17 32.32 -23.23 -17.93
N SER A 18 32.60 -23.41 -16.64
CA SER A 18 31.64 -23.92 -15.69
C SER A 18 30.60 -22.83 -15.49
N PHE A 19 29.51 -22.89 -16.25
CA PHE A 19 28.32 -22.10 -15.93
C PHE A 19 27.85 -22.53 -14.54
N ALA A 20 27.78 -21.59 -13.59
CA ALA A 20 27.27 -21.90 -12.27
C ALA A 20 25.78 -22.28 -12.40
N GLU A 21 25.36 -23.34 -11.71
CA GLU A 21 23.94 -23.68 -11.67
C GLU A 21 23.17 -22.64 -10.84
N PRO A 22 21.96 -22.23 -11.26
CA PRO A 22 21.12 -21.33 -10.48
C PRO A 22 20.89 -21.85 -9.07
N TRP A 23 20.85 -20.96 -8.08
CA TRP A 23 20.56 -21.37 -6.70
C TRP A 23 19.17 -22.00 -6.58
N ASP A 24 19.06 -23.05 -5.77
CA ASP A 24 17.77 -23.59 -5.34
C ASP A 24 16.99 -22.48 -4.58
N SER A 25 15.71 -22.31 -4.93
CA SER A 25 14.84 -21.28 -4.35
C SER A 25 14.77 -21.36 -2.82
N LYS A 26 14.94 -22.53 -2.20
CA LYS A 26 14.92 -22.65 -0.73
C LYS A 26 15.96 -21.78 -0.01
N PHE A 27 17.01 -21.33 -0.71
CA PHE A 27 18.08 -20.52 -0.13
C PHE A 27 17.83 -19.00 -0.18
N TYR A 28 16.95 -18.53 -1.08
CA TYR A 28 16.69 -17.09 -1.30
C TYR A 28 15.18 -16.72 -1.37
N ASN A 29 14.32 -17.70 -1.62
CA ASN A 29 12.85 -17.60 -1.69
C ASN A 29 12.18 -18.83 -1.02
N PRO A 30 12.25 -18.97 0.31
CA PRO A 30 11.65 -20.10 1.02
C PRO A 30 10.12 -20.13 0.95
N LYS A 31 9.46 -19.02 0.53
CA LYS A 31 8.00 -18.92 0.40
C LYS A 31 7.61 -18.30 -0.96
N PRO A 32 7.77 -19.00 -2.09
CA PRO A 32 7.47 -18.45 -3.41
C PRO A 32 6.01 -18.00 -3.55
N ALA A 33 5.79 -16.87 -4.21
CA ALA A 33 4.46 -16.37 -4.58
C ALA A 33 4.38 -16.06 -6.08
N GLN A 34 3.18 -16.11 -6.64
CA GLN A 34 2.95 -15.95 -8.09
C GLN A 34 3.33 -14.56 -8.62
N ASP A 35 3.19 -13.54 -7.79
CA ASP A 35 3.47 -12.14 -8.09
C ASP A 35 4.89 -11.69 -7.66
N ASP A 36 5.76 -12.64 -7.30
CA ASP A 36 7.16 -12.37 -6.98
C ASP A 36 7.89 -11.76 -8.18
N VAL A 37 8.54 -10.61 -7.96
CA VAL A 37 9.42 -9.98 -8.96
C VAL A 37 10.86 -10.38 -8.68
N ILE A 38 11.44 -11.19 -9.56
CA ILE A 38 12.78 -11.76 -9.37
C ILE A 38 13.83 -10.95 -10.15
N LEU A 39 14.76 -10.34 -9.42
CA LEU A 39 15.95 -9.71 -9.97
C LEU A 39 17.13 -10.69 -10.00
N PRO A 40 17.88 -10.78 -11.11
CA PRO A 40 19.06 -11.64 -11.19
C PRO A 40 20.20 -11.06 -10.34
N MET A 41 21.04 -11.93 -9.79
CA MET A 41 22.25 -11.55 -9.04
C MET A 41 23.51 -12.21 -9.62
N PRO A 42 24.72 -11.76 -9.26
CA PRO A 42 25.94 -12.52 -9.52
C PRO A 42 25.83 -13.98 -9.05
N CYS A 43 26.67 -14.85 -9.62
CA CYS A 43 26.74 -16.28 -9.26
C CYS A 43 25.42 -17.05 -9.50
N ASP A 44 24.65 -16.59 -10.49
CA ASP A 44 23.32 -17.12 -10.85
C ASP A 44 22.35 -17.17 -9.66
N GLY A 45 22.56 -16.23 -8.73
CA GLY A 45 21.67 -15.96 -7.62
C GLY A 45 20.46 -15.13 -8.00
N SER A 46 19.59 -14.90 -7.03
CA SER A 46 18.34 -14.17 -7.21
C SER A 46 17.98 -13.32 -5.99
N LEU A 47 17.32 -12.19 -6.24
CA LEU A 47 16.69 -11.34 -5.24
C LEU A 47 15.20 -11.27 -5.54
N VAL A 48 14.37 -11.56 -4.53
CA VAL A 48 12.91 -11.50 -4.65
C VAL A 48 12.40 -10.16 -4.14
N MET A 49 11.57 -9.52 -4.94
CA MET A 49 10.96 -8.23 -4.65
C MET A 49 9.43 -8.34 -4.69
N LYS A 50 8.74 -7.50 -3.91
CA LYS A 50 7.29 -7.34 -3.91
C LYS A 50 6.93 -5.93 -4.35
N LYS A 51 5.86 -5.80 -5.15
CA LYS A 51 5.29 -4.49 -5.51
C LYS A 51 4.55 -3.91 -4.31
N VAL A 52 4.93 -2.69 -3.92
CA VAL A 52 4.21 -1.89 -2.94
C VAL A 52 3.53 -0.75 -3.70
N PHE A 53 2.23 -0.89 -3.90
CA PHE A 53 1.43 0.11 -4.59
C PHE A 53 1.09 1.29 -3.67
N THR A 54 1.03 2.46 -4.28
CA THR A 54 0.62 3.73 -3.68
C THR A 54 -0.55 4.27 -4.51
N PRO A 55 -1.66 4.72 -3.91
CA PRO A 55 -2.84 5.16 -4.66
C PRO A 55 -2.65 6.55 -5.27
N THR A 56 -1.70 6.64 -6.21
CA THR A 56 -1.27 7.84 -6.96
C THR A 56 -1.12 7.46 -8.42
N ASN A 57 -1.36 8.40 -9.34
CA ASN A 57 -1.38 8.10 -10.78
C ASN A 57 -0.40 8.99 -11.57
N LYS A 58 -0.33 10.27 -11.22
CA LYS A 58 0.55 11.25 -11.88
C LYS A 58 1.92 11.33 -11.18
N PRO A 59 2.98 11.71 -11.90
CA PRO A 59 4.31 11.96 -11.37
C PRO A 59 4.39 12.82 -10.11
N LEU A 60 3.61 13.90 -10.02
CA LEU A 60 3.58 14.78 -8.86
C LEU A 60 2.46 14.44 -7.87
N ASP A 61 1.69 13.37 -8.09
CA ASP A 61 0.72 12.88 -7.11
C ASP A 61 1.46 12.21 -5.95
N ASP A 62 1.01 12.49 -4.73
CA ASP A 62 1.39 11.78 -3.52
C ASP A 62 0.16 11.48 -2.64
N VAL A 63 0.36 10.63 -1.65
CA VAL A 63 -0.66 10.33 -0.65
C VAL A 63 -0.13 10.70 0.72
N LYS A 64 -0.80 11.65 1.38
CA LYS A 64 -0.57 11.93 2.79
C LYS A 64 -0.99 10.74 3.66
N ILE A 65 -0.03 10.23 4.42
CA ILE A 65 -0.15 9.15 5.40
C ILE A 65 0.33 9.65 6.77
N ILE A 66 -0.16 9.03 7.85
CA ILE A 66 0.35 9.30 9.20
C ILE A 66 1.20 8.12 9.64
N LEU A 67 2.48 8.37 9.92
CA LEU A 67 3.46 7.37 10.37
C LEU A 67 3.90 7.68 11.79
N GLY A 68 4.34 6.66 12.53
CA GLY A 68 4.67 6.72 13.95
C GLY A 68 3.55 6.24 14.87
N SER A 69 3.65 6.63 16.14
CA SER A 69 2.79 6.23 17.25
C SER A 69 2.24 7.45 17.97
N ASN A 70 1.02 7.34 18.51
CA ASN A 70 0.47 8.35 19.42
C ASN A 70 0.84 8.08 20.90
N GLN A 71 1.64 7.03 21.16
CA GLN A 71 2.15 6.73 22.49
C GLN A 71 3.15 7.81 22.95
N LYS A 72 3.22 8.03 24.26
CA LYS A 72 4.03 9.12 24.84
C LYS A 72 5.49 8.71 25.01
N GLU A 73 5.74 7.42 25.19
CA GLU A 73 7.05 6.83 25.28
C GLU A 73 7.85 7.14 24.02
N LEU A 74 9.02 7.78 24.19
CA LEU A 74 9.90 8.16 23.08
C LEU A 74 9.22 8.97 21.95
N GLY A 75 8.25 9.85 22.28
CA GLY A 75 7.58 10.68 21.27
C GLY A 75 8.55 11.50 20.38
N PHE A 76 9.69 11.93 20.93
CA PHE A 76 10.72 12.60 20.12
C PHE A 76 11.35 11.70 19.04
N ALA A 77 11.21 10.38 19.11
CA ALA A 77 11.63 9.44 18.08
C ALA A 77 10.43 8.97 17.27
N GLU A 78 9.36 8.53 17.93
CA GLU A 78 8.30 7.71 17.31
C GLU A 78 6.96 8.44 17.13
N TYR A 79 6.79 9.66 17.62
CA TYR A 79 5.52 10.38 17.52
C TYR A 79 4.95 10.47 16.10
N ALA A 80 3.62 10.34 16.02
CA ALA A 80 2.89 10.33 14.77
C ALA A 80 3.03 11.65 14.00
N THR A 81 3.51 11.59 12.76
CA THR A 81 3.71 12.76 11.89
C THR A 81 3.10 12.55 10.51
N PRO A 82 2.59 13.61 9.86
CA PRO A 82 2.20 13.56 8.45
C PRO A 82 3.43 13.32 7.57
N ASN A 83 3.29 12.36 6.67
CA ASN A 83 4.27 11.99 5.65
C ASN A 83 3.56 11.83 4.32
N TYR A 84 4.33 11.76 3.23
CA TYR A 84 3.80 11.65 1.87
C TYR A 84 4.53 10.52 1.15
N ILE A 85 3.79 9.69 0.41
CA ILE A 85 4.33 8.53 -0.30
C ILE A 85 3.83 8.51 -1.75
N SER A 86 4.73 8.15 -2.67
CA SER A 86 4.42 7.90 -4.08
C SER A 86 5.43 6.89 -4.64
N GLY A 87 4.94 5.96 -5.45
CA GLY A 87 5.79 4.99 -6.14
C GLY A 87 6.57 5.66 -7.29
N SER A 88 7.76 5.14 -7.61
CA SER A 88 8.56 5.65 -8.72
C SER A 88 8.18 5.04 -10.07
N PHE A 89 7.65 3.82 -10.07
CA PHE A 89 7.13 3.15 -11.25
C PHE A 89 5.65 3.43 -11.43
N SER A 90 5.19 3.33 -12.68
CA SER A 90 3.79 3.33 -13.04
C SER A 90 3.60 2.22 -14.08
N ASP A 91 2.60 1.37 -13.88
CA ASP A 91 2.10 0.53 -14.95
C ASP A 91 1.08 1.40 -15.71
N SER A 92 1.23 1.60 -17.02
CA SER A 92 0.48 2.60 -17.79
C SER A 92 -1.04 2.54 -17.54
N GLY A 93 -1.58 3.54 -16.83
CA GLY A 93 -3.00 3.63 -16.47
C GLY A 93 -3.39 3.07 -15.10
N ASN A 94 -2.45 2.47 -14.37
CA ASN A 94 -2.60 1.94 -13.02
C ASN A 94 -1.81 2.78 -12.00
N GLU A 95 -1.98 2.41 -10.74
CA GLU A 95 -1.37 3.02 -9.58
C GLU A 95 0.14 2.89 -9.58
N ARG A 96 0.80 3.93 -9.07
CA ARG A 96 2.24 3.96 -8.94
C ARG A 96 2.70 2.98 -7.86
N TYR A 97 3.89 2.43 -8.02
CA TYR A 97 4.47 1.50 -7.05
C TYR A 97 5.99 1.63 -6.97
N TYR A 98 6.55 1.07 -5.91
CA TYR A 98 7.97 0.75 -5.80
C TYR A 98 8.14 -0.73 -5.48
N LEU A 99 9.35 -1.25 -5.64
CA LEU A 99 9.66 -2.64 -5.33
C LEU A 99 10.49 -2.69 -4.05
N ILE A 100 10.10 -3.53 -3.09
CA ILE A 100 10.84 -3.78 -1.86
C ILE A 100 11.26 -5.24 -1.78
N GLY A 101 12.44 -5.52 -1.23
CA GLY A 101 12.91 -6.88 -1.00
C GLY A 101 11.90 -7.64 -0.14
N LYS A 102 11.57 -8.87 -0.55
CA LYS A 102 10.64 -9.74 0.18
C LYS A 102 11.18 -10.16 1.55
N TYR A 103 12.50 -10.33 1.61
CA TYR A 103 13.28 -10.72 2.78
C TYR A 103 14.41 -9.71 3.03
N GLU A 104 15.03 -9.80 4.20
CA GLU A 104 16.34 -9.21 4.46
C GLU A 104 17.40 -9.79 3.50
N ILE A 105 18.47 -9.04 3.22
CA ILE A 105 19.58 -9.56 2.44
C ILE A 105 20.31 -10.64 3.23
N THR A 106 20.45 -11.80 2.61
CA THR A 106 21.11 -12.95 3.23
C THR A 106 22.63 -12.88 3.12
N ALA A 107 23.35 -13.60 3.99
CA ALA A 107 24.80 -13.77 3.86
C ALA A 107 25.21 -14.36 2.50
N LEU A 108 24.38 -15.25 1.91
CA LEU A 108 24.59 -15.81 0.57
C LEU A 108 24.58 -14.72 -0.50
N GLN A 109 23.53 -13.89 -0.51
CA GLN A 109 23.38 -12.79 -1.45
C GLN A 109 24.46 -11.72 -1.28
N TYR A 110 24.80 -11.39 -0.03
CA TYR A 110 25.88 -10.47 0.28
C TYR A 110 27.22 -10.95 -0.27
N GLN A 111 27.59 -12.21 0.00
CA GLN A 111 28.84 -12.80 -0.49
C GLN A 111 28.88 -12.88 -2.01
N ALA A 112 27.77 -13.21 -2.68
CA ALA A 112 27.73 -13.28 -4.14
C ALA A 112 28.01 -11.94 -4.82
N VAL A 113 27.56 -10.83 -4.22
CA VAL A 113 27.85 -9.48 -4.72
C VAL A 113 29.24 -9.02 -4.30
N MET A 114 29.61 -9.21 -3.04
CA MET A 114 30.78 -8.54 -2.46
C MET A 114 32.09 -9.30 -2.67
N ASN A 115 32.08 -10.62 -2.73
CA ASN A 115 33.30 -11.41 -2.90
C ASN A 115 33.71 -11.52 -4.37
N ASP A 116 34.98 -11.84 -4.60
CA ASP A 116 35.50 -12.11 -5.95
C ASP A 116 35.18 -13.55 -6.41
N THR A 117 34.94 -14.46 -5.47
CA THR A 117 34.61 -15.86 -5.72
C THR A 117 33.17 -16.18 -5.33
N CYS A 118 32.46 -16.88 -6.21
CA CYS A 118 31.07 -17.27 -5.96
C CYS A 118 30.91 -18.19 -4.74
N PRO A 119 30.01 -17.87 -3.80
CA PRO A 119 29.74 -18.73 -2.65
C PRO A 119 28.98 -19.99 -3.09
N THR A 120 29.22 -21.10 -2.40
CA THR A 120 28.37 -22.30 -2.52
C THR A 120 27.13 -22.14 -1.67
N ALA A 121 25.94 -22.19 -2.28
CA ALA A 121 24.67 -22.06 -1.57
C ALA A 121 24.51 -23.15 -0.49
N LYS A 122 24.30 -22.71 0.76
CA LYS A 122 24.13 -23.54 1.95
C LYS A 122 23.15 -22.89 2.90
N LEU A 123 22.46 -23.70 3.70
CA LEU A 123 21.41 -23.21 4.60
C LEU A 123 21.91 -22.17 5.61
N ASN A 124 23.15 -22.30 6.10
CA ASN A 124 23.75 -21.35 7.03
C ASN A 124 24.09 -19.98 6.40
N LEU A 125 24.01 -19.86 5.07
CA LEU A 125 24.14 -18.58 4.36
C LEU A 125 22.77 -17.92 4.10
N SER A 126 21.66 -18.58 4.45
CA SER A 126 20.30 -18.01 4.34
C SER A 126 19.86 -17.24 5.60
N PHE A 127 20.76 -16.99 6.56
CA PHE A 127 20.54 -15.99 7.60
C PHE A 127 20.71 -14.59 7.00
N PRO A 128 20.00 -13.57 7.52
CA PRO A 128 20.25 -12.19 7.14
C PRO A 128 21.71 -11.83 7.44
N VAL A 129 22.34 -11.07 6.55
CA VAL A 129 23.68 -10.54 6.78
C VAL A 129 23.60 -9.47 7.86
N THR A 130 24.40 -9.62 8.91
CA THR A 130 24.57 -8.66 9.99
C THR A 130 26.06 -8.44 10.26
N ASP A 131 26.40 -7.65 11.27
CA ASP A 131 27.79 -7.30 11.61
C ASP A 131 28.51 -6.60 10.44
N ILE A 132 27.76 -5.79 9.71
CA ILE A 132 28.22 -4.91 8.64
C ILE A 132 27.84 -3.47 8.97
N SER A 133 28.56 -2.52 8.39
CA SER A 133 28.26 -1.10 8.56
C SER A 133 27.25 -0.60 7.54
N TRP A 134 26.71 0.59 7.78
CA TRP A 134 25.90 1.28 6.78
C TRP A 134 26.66 1.48 5.46
N PHE A 135 27.97 1.79 5.54
CA PHE A 135 28.82 1.97 4.36
C PHE A 135 29.01 0.66 3.59
N ASP A 136 29.09 -0.48 4.28
CA ASP A 136 29.15 -1.79 3.64
C ASP A 136 27.84 -2.09 2.87
N ALA A 137 26.68 -1.74 3.45
CA ALA A 137 25.39 -1.87 2.78
C ALA A 137 25.27 -0.95 1.55
N ILE A 138 25.78 0.28 1.62
CA ILE A 138 25.86 1.18 0.45
C ILE A 138 26.85 0.69 -0.60
N ALA A 139 28.00 0.15 -0.20
CA ALA A 139 28.95 -0.46 -1.14
C ALA A 139 28.33 -1.67 -1.85
N PHE A 140 27.52 -2.47 -1.13
CA PHE A 140 26.73 -3.54 -1.73
C PHE A 140 25.75 -3.01 -2.78
N THR A 141 25.01 -1.93 -2.50
CA THR A 141 24.06 -1.38 -3.49
C THR A 141 24.76 -0.84 -4.72
N ASP A 142 25.89 -0.13 -4.58
CA ASP A 142 26.71 0.32 -5.72
C ASP A 142 27.21 -0.86 -6.56
N LYS A 143 27.85 -1.85 -5.94
CA LYS A 143 28.40 -3.02 -6.65
C LYS A 143 27.30 -3.82 -7.36
N TYR A 144 26.15 -4.00 -6.73
CA TYR A 144 25.03 -4.70 -7.34
C TYR A 144 24.40 -3.91 -8.50
N ASN A 145 24.26 -2.59 -8.37
CA ASN A 145 23.78 -1.73 -9.46
C ASN A 145 24.69 -1.79 -10.69
N ARG A 146 26.01 -1.70 -10.51
CA ARG A 146 26.97 -1.84 -11.61
C ARG A 146 26.84 -3.19 -12.31
N TRP A 147 26.72 -4.26 -11.52
CA TRP A 147 26.50 -5.59 -12.08
C TRP A 147 25.19 -5.69 -12.87
N LEU A 148 24.08 -5.13 -12.38
CA LEU A 148 22.80 -5.11 -13.09
C LEU A 148 22.89 -4.36 -14.43
N ILE A 149 23.63 -3.25 -14.47
CA ILE A 149 23.87 -2.47 -15.69
C ILE A 149 24.66 -3.30 -16.72
N GLU A 150 25.73 -3.96 -16.29
CA GLU A 150 26.56 -4.82 -17.14
C GLU A 150 25.78 -6.07 -17.62
N ASN A 151 24.87 -6.59 -16.80
CA ASN A 151 24.11 -7.81 -17.05
C ASN A 151 22.65 -7.53 -17.42
N LYS A 152 22.34 -6.36 -18.00
CA LYS A 152 20.97 -5.95 -18.36
C LYS A 152 20.20 -6.97 -19.21
N ALA A 153 20.90 -7.79 -20.00
CA ALA A 153 20.29 -8.85 -20.79
C ALA A 153 19.70 -10.01 -19.94
N LYS A 154 20.20 -10.21 -18.71
CA LYS A 154 19.66 -11.17 -17.73
C LYS A 154 18.39 -10.65 -17.05
N ILE A 155 18.18 -9.33 -17.01
CA ILE A 155 16.91 -8.75 -16.60
C ILE A 155 15.96 -9.01 -17.76
N LYS A 156 14.99 -9.92 -17.59
CA LYS A 156 13.99 -10.21 -18.63
C LYS A 156 13.27 -8.89 -18.98
N SER A 157 13.68 -8.28 -20.10
CA SER A 157 13.48 -6.87 -20.47
C SER A 157 12.02 -6.41 -20.55
N ASN A 158 11.04 -7.31 -20.41
CA ASN A 158 9.63 -7.00 -20.61
C ASN A 158 8.81 -6.97 -19.31
N SER A 159 9.36 -7.39 -18.16
CA SER A 159 8.59 -7.46 -16.90
C SER A 159 9.09 -6.55 -15.77
N ILE A 160 10.33 -6.04 -15.85
CA ILE A 160 10.89 -5.16 -14.81
C ILE A 160 11.40 -3.88 -15.49
N PRO A 161 10.82 -2.70 -15.16
CA PRO A 161 11.28 -1.43 -15.71
C PRO A 161 12.73 -1.12 -15.31
N LYS A 162 13.42 -0.29 -16.11
CA LYS A 162 14.77 0.18 -15.78
C LYS A 162 14.75 0.90 -14.43
N GLY A 163 15.72 0.59 -13.58
CA GLY A 163 15.82 1.13 -12.24
C GLY A 163 17.14 0.76 -11.57
N TYR A 164 17.24 1.07 -10.29
CA TYR A 164 18.40 0.82 -9.46
C TYR A 164 17.98 0.49 -8.02
N ILE A 165 18.89 -0.20 -7.34
CA ILE A 165 18.79 -0.64 -5.97
C ILE A 165 19.29 0.45 -5.02
N ARG A 166 18.61 0.61 -3.89
CA ARG A 166 19.08 1.40 -2.74
C ARG A 166 18.52 0.84 -1.43
N LEU A 167 18.99 1.37 -0.30
CA LEU A 167 18.32 1.16 0.98
C LEU A 167 16.92 1.83 0.96
N PRO A 168 15.95 1.31 1.73
CA PRO A 168 14.68 1.97 1.95
C PRO A 168 14.87 3.27 2.70
N ASN A 169 14.07 4.29 2.38
CA ASN A 169 13.91 5.41 3.30
C ASN A 169 12.91 5.03 4.40
N ASN A 170 12.90 5.83 5.46
CA ASN A 170 11.99 5.71 6.59
C ASN A 170 10.52 5.51 6.17
N THR A 171 10.00 6.42 5.34
CA THR A 171 8.58 6.47 4.96
C THR A 171 8.17 5.23 4.16
N GLU A 172 8.98 4.81 3.20
CA GLU A 172 8.76 3.61 2.37
C GLU A 172 8.78 2.34 3.22
N TRP A 173 9.72 2.25 4.15
CA TRP A 173 9.84 1.10 5.02
C TRP A 173 8.62 0.96 5.91
N GLU A 174 8.22 2.03 6.60
CA GLU A 174 7.11 1.98 7.55
C GLU A 174 5.76 1.81 6.83
N TYR A 175 5.57 2.45 5.67
CA TYR A 175 4.40 2.24 4.83
C TYR A 175 4.26 0.76 4.43
N ALA A 176 5.35 0.15 3.97
CA ALA A 176 5.38 -1.26 3.61
C ALA A 176 5.21 -2.18 4.84
N ALA A 177 5.84 -1.87 5.97
CA ALA A 177 5.74 -2.65 7.20
C ALA A 177 4.30 -2.70 7.74
N ARG A 178 3.56 -1.60 7.62
CA ARG A 178 2.13 -1.49 8.01
C ARG A 178 1.16 -2.18 7.05
N GLY A 179 1.63 -2.66 5.89
CA GLY A 179 0.80 -3.32 4.87
C GLY A 179 0.36 -2.41 3.72
N GLY A 180 0.77 -1.14 3.71
CA GLY A 180 0.52 -0.19 2.62
C GLY A 180 -0.95 -0.10 2.20
N ALA A 181 -1.22 -0.13 0.89
CA ALA A 181 -2.58 -0.10 0.35
C ALA A 181 -3.38 -1.41 0.54
N LYS A 182 -2.78 -2.47 1.09
CA LYS A 182 -3.46 -3.76 1.34
C LYS A 182 -4.27 -3.78 2.63
N VAL A 183 -4.16 -2.75 3.44
CA VAL A 183 -4.88 -2.63 4.72
C VAL A 183 -5.82 -1.43 4.71
N THR A 184 -6.83 -1.47 5.58
CA THR A 184 -7.73 -0.34 5.80
C THR A 184 -7.01 0.78 6.55
N GLU A 185 -7.55 2.02 6.49
CA GLU A 185 -6.98 3.15 7.23
C GLU A 185 -6.89 2.90 8.74
N SER A 186 -7.87 2.20 9.32
CA SER A 186 -7.86 1.84 10.74
C SER A 186 -6.72 0.87 11.06
N GLU A 187 -6.56 -0.19 10.26
CA GLU A 187 -5.48 -1.16 10.44
C GLU A 187 -4.10 -0.53 10.22
N PHE A 188 -3.98 0.36 9.23
CA PHE A 188 -2.73 1.07 8.95
C PHE A 188 -2.23 1.90 10.14
N ARG A 189 -3.16 2.42 10.97
CA ARG A 189 -2.83 3.24 12.15
C ARG A 189 -2.38 2.43 13.37
N GLU A 190 -2.64 1.13 13.39
CA GLU A 190 -2.18 0.24 14.46
C GLU A 190 -0.65 0.08 14.45
N LEU A 191 -0.05 -0.24 15.60
CA LEU A 191 1.41 -0.38 15.73
C LEU A 191 1.96 -1.68 15.14
N ARG A 192 1.07 -2.62 14.82
CA ARG A 192 1.38 -3.87 14.13
C ARG A 192 0.37 -4.04 13.01
N PHE A 193 0.82 -4.58 11.89
CA PHE A 193 -0.07 -4.93 10.79
C PHE A 193 -1.09 -5.99 11.24
N PRO A 194 -2.23 -6.14 10.54
CA PRO A 194 -3.26 -7.11 10.91
C PRO A 194 -2.72 -8.54 10.87
N MET A 195 -2.96 -9.28 11.94
CA MET A 195 -2.50 -10.67 12.17
C MET A 195 -3.66 -11.49 12.72
N THR A 196 -3.79 -12.75 12.29
CA THR A 196 -4.81 -13.68 12.83
C THR A 196 -4.34 -14.42 14.09
N GLY A 197 -3.04 -14.39 14.39
CA GLY A 197 -2.41 -15.09 15.52
C GLY A 197 -1.55 -14.17 16.36
N ASN A 198 -0.83 -14.76 17.31
CA ASN A 198 0.11 -14.04 18.17
C ASN A 198 1.34 -13.55 17.40
N LEU A 199 2.06 -12.59 17.97
CA LEU A 199 3.23 -11.98 17.35
C LEU A 199 4.33 -13.00 17.00
N GLU A 200 4.54 -14.04 17.82
CA GLU A 200 5.56 -15.07 17.55
C GLU A 200 5.33 -15.87 16.26
N SER A 201 4.13 -15.83 15.67
CA SER A 201 3.86 -16.42 14.36
C SER A 201 4.31 -15.52 13.20
N TYR A 202 4.66 -14.26 13.45
CA TYR A 202 4.95 -13.24 12.42
C TYR A 202 6.30 -12.52 12.62
N ALA A 203 6.82 -12.49 13.85
CA ALA A 203 8.03 -11.74 14.18
C ALA A 203 9.00 -12.51 15.09
N TRP A 204 10.29 -12.35 14.81
CA TRP A 204 11.37 -12.89 15.62
C TRP A 204 11.87 -11.86 16.64
N PHE A 205 11.39 -11.94 17.86
CA PHE A 205 11.76 -11.04 18.96
C PHE A 205 12.43 -11.81 20.10
N SER A 206 13.00 -11.08 21.07
CA SER A 206 13.70 -11.67 22.21
C SER A 206 12.79 -12.50 23.12
N GLY A 207 13.35 -13.55 23.71
CA GLY A 207 12.66 -14.40 24.69
C GLY A 207 12.34 -15.81 24.18
N ALA A 208 12.07 -16.70 25.13
CA ALA A 208 11.97 -18.15 24.88
C ALA A 208 10.80 -18.55 23.97
N LYS A 209 9.77 -17.69 23.84
CA LYS A 209 8.60 -17.95 22.98
C LYS A 209 8.81 -17.59 21.51
N SER A 210 9.93 -16.96 21.16
CA SER A 210 10.26 -16.55 19.79
C SER A 210 11.73 -16.86 19.52
N ALA A 211 12.58 -15.87 19.27
CA ALA A 211 13.93 -16.09 18.75
C ALA A 211 14.93 -16.62 19.79
N ASN A 212 14.59 -16.57 21.08
CA ASN A 212 15.45 -16.99 22.20
C ASN A 212 16.88 -16.43 22.11
N GLY A 213 17.00 -15.16 21.70
CA GLY A 213 18.27 -14.46 21.58
C GLY A 213 19.15 -14.94 20.42
N LYS A 214 18.58 -15.58 19.40
CA LYS A 214 19.30 -16.06 18.21
C LYS A 214 18.70 -15.51 16.93
N LEU A 215 19.58 -15.10 16.02
CA LEU A 215 19.23 -14.79 14.64
C LEU A 215 18.58 -16.01 13.98
N GLN A 216 17.63 -15.78 13.06
CA GLN A 216 16.86 -16.84 12.41
C GLN A 216 17.03 -16.79 10.89
N LEU A 217 16.70 -17.92 10.24
CA LEU A 217 16.65 -17.99 8.78
C LEU A 217 15.50 -17.12 8.27
N ILE A 218 15.70 -16.47 7.12
CA ILE A 218 14.64 -15.67 6.50
C ILE A 218 13.39 -16.49 6.16
N GLY A 219 12.22 -15.86 6.19
CA GLY A 219 10.97 -16.36 5.64
C GLY A 219 10.39 -17.60 6.34
N ARG A 220 10.67 -17.75 7.64
CA ARG A 220 10.19 -18.92 8.42
C ARG A 220 8.85 -18.69 9.11
N LEU A 221 8.47 -17.44 9.35
CA LEU A 221 7.21 -17.03 9.95
C LEU A 221 6.19 -16.61 8.88
N GLU A 222 5.00 -16.19 9.29
CA GLU A 222 3.98 -15.64 8.41
C GLU A 222 4.33 -14.19 8.00
N PRO A 223 3.99 -13.78 6.76
CA PRO A 223 4.32 -12.44 6.28
C PRO A 223 3.31 -11.39 6.77
N ASN A 224 3.63 -10.13 6.48
CA ASN A 224 2.64 -9.05 6.51
C ASN A 224 1.70 -9.08 5.28
N PRO A 225 0.67 -8.22 5.20
CA PRO A 225 -0.29 -8.20 4.08
C PRO A 225 0.29 -7.95 2.67
N LEU A 226 1.56 -7.55 2.55
CA LEU A 226 2.28 -7.35 1.29
C LEU A 226 3.20 -8.54 0.94
N ASP A 227 3.06 -9.67 1.64
CA ASP A 227 3.98 -10.82 1.59
C ASP A 227 5.43 -10.50 1.96
N LEU A 228 5.65 -9.48 2.82
CA LEU A 228 6.97 -9.17 3.34
C LEU A 228 7.22 -9.98 4.61
N TYR A 229 8.36 -10.64 4.65
CA TYR A 229 8.78 -11.47 5.77
C TYR A 229 9.81 -10.74 6.61
N ASP A 230 9.81 -11.09 7.90
CA ASP A 230 10.80 -10.63 8.88
C ASP A 230 10.87 -9.09 8.97
N ILE A 231 9.80 -8.38 8.58
CA ILE A 231 9.73 -6.91 8.65
C ILE A 231 9.67 -6.41 10.10
N LEU A 232 9.25 -7.28 11.02
CA LEU A 232 9.32 -7.07 12.46
C LEU A 232 10.22 -8.16 13.06
N GLY A 233 11.27 -7.75 13.78
CA GLY A 233 12.21 -8.67 14.41
C GLY A 233 13.32 -9.17 13.46
N ASN A 234 13.84 -10.36 13.77
CA ASN A 234 14.99 -11.00 13.11
C ASN A 234 16.23 -10.09 13.11
N ALA A 235 16.60 -9.43 12.01
CA ALA A 235 17.58 -8.37 12.02
C ALA A 235 16.89 -7.01 11.86
N SER A 236 17.28 -6.04 12.69
CA SER A 236 16.85 -4.67 12.44
C SER A 236 17.45 -4.13 11.16
N GLU A 237 16.74 -3.24 10.48
CA GLU A 237 17.09 -2.86 9.11
C GLU A 237 17.58 -1.42 9.04
N MET A 238 18.70 -1.21 8.32
CA MET A 238 19.29 0.11 8.07
C MET A 238 18.52 0.90 7.01
N MET A 239 18.19 2.15 7.30
CA MET A 239 17.54 3.06 6.35
C MET A 239 18.56 3.91 5.57
N PHE A 240 18.11 4.49 4.46
CA PHE A 240 18.89 5.42 3.64
C PHE A 240 19.01 6.81 4.26
N ASP A 241 17.97 7.29 4.95
CA ASP A 241 17.93 8.62 5.55
C ASP A 241 18.51 8.65 6.97
N SER A 242 19.09 9.80 7.33
CA SER A 242 19.58 10.08 8.68
C SER A 242 18.43 10.23 9.68
N PHE A 243 18.67 9.82 10.93
CA PHE A 243 17.73 10.02 12.01
C PHE A 243 17.46 11.50 12.23
N ARG A 244 16.18 11.84 12.35
CA ARG A 244 15.70 13.15 12.79
C ARG A 244 14.66 12.93 13.87
N MET A 245 14.80 13.63 14.99
CA MET A 245 13.76 13.64 16.03
C MET A 245 12.45 14.20 15.46
N ASN A 246 11.33 13.95 16.12
CA ASN A 246 10.06 14.60 15.86
C ASN A 246 9.99 15.93 16.62
N LYS A 247 9.44 16.94 15.96
CA LYS A 247 9.02 18.22 16.51
C LYS A 247 7.52 18.36 16.27
N LEU A 248 6.73 17.64 17.07
CA LEU A 248 5.27 17.56 16.96
C LEU A 248 4.80 17.09 15.57
N ASP A 249 4.40 18.00 14.70
CA ASP A 249 3.78 17.76 13.40
C ASP A 249 4.78 17.55 12.25
N ARG A 250 6.09 17.56 12.55
CA ARG A 250 7.15 17.39 11.54
C ARG A 250 8.42 16.78 12.12
N TYR A 251 9.35 16.40 11.25
CA TYR A 251 10.72 16.13 11.67
C TYR A 251 11.44 17.41 12.09
N HIS A 252 12.27 17.27 13.13
CA HIS A 252 13.24 18.26 13.57
C HIS A 252 14.30 18.49 12.47
N GLY A 253 14.91 19.68 12.48
CA GLY A 253 15.87 20.08 11.45
C GLY A 253 17.26 19.49 11.61
N GLN A 254 17.57 18.85 12.73
CA GLN A 254 18.88 18.24 13.01
C GLN A 254 18.96 16.82 12.47
N GLN A 255 19.97 16.56 11.63
CA GLN A 255 20.32 15.23 11.15
C GLN A 255 21.28 14.55 12.13
N GLY A 256 21.00 13.29 12.43
CA GLY A 256 21.80 12.43 13.30
C GLY A 256 22.45 11.27 12.55
N GLY A 257 22.61 10.16 13.26
CA GLY A 257 23.12 8.90 12.73
C GLY A 257 22.16 8.19 11.78
N MET A 258 22.40 6.91 11.52
CA MET A 258 21.50 6.10 10.70
C MET A 258 20.24 5.72 11.49
N ILE A 259 19.12 5.60 10.78
CA ILE A 259 17.90 5.01 11.36
C ILE A 259 17.96 3.50 11.21
N VAL A 260 17.62 2.80 12.29
CA VAL A 260 17.45 1.34 12.32
C VAL A 260 16.02 1.01 12.75
N ARG A 261 15.34 0.11 12.02
CA ARG A 261 13.89 -0.18 12.17
C ARG A 261 13.56 -1.66 12.36
N GLY A 262 12.32 -1.91 12.79
CA GLY A 262 11.69 -3.24 12.86
C GLY A 262 11.97 -4.04 14.12
N GLY A 263 13.01 -3.67 14.88
CA GLY A 263 13.50 -4.48 15.98
C GLY A 263 14.27 -5.68 15.47
N SER A 264 14.82 -6.49 16.37
CA SER A 264 15.64 -7.65 16.07
C SER A 264 15.29 -8.82 16.99
N TYR A 265 15.95 -9.95 16.80
CA TYR A 265 15.89 -11.11 17.70
C TYR A 265 16.31 -10.78 19.16
N LEU A 266 16.88 -9.59 19.41
CA LEU A 266 17.23 -9.05 20.73
C LEU A 266 16.21 -8.03 21.27
N THR A 267 15.25 -7.60 20.45
CA THR A 267 14.25 -6.61 20.84
C THR A 267 13.10 -7.27 21.62
N PRO A 268 12.62 -6.70 22.73
CA PRO A 268 11.44 -7.21 23.44
C PRO A 268 10.18 -7.18 22.58
N GLU A 269 9.25 -8.10 22.84
CA GLU A 269 7.97 -8.17 22.16
C GLU A 269 7.23 -6.83 22.17
N SER A 270 7.19 -6.14 23.33
CA SER A 270 6.49 -4.86 23.51
C SER A 270 7.01 -3.74 22.61
N SER A 271 8.29 -3.78 22.22
CA SER A 271 8.92 -2.80 21.34
C SER A 271 8.93 -3.25 19.87
N THR A 272 8.51 -4.48 19.57
CA THR A 272 8.47 -5.02 18.21
C THR A 272 7.22 -4.49 17.50
N THR A 273 7.35 -3.31 16.90
CA THR A 273 6.28 -2.55 16.22
C THR A 273 6.79 -1.88 14.95
N SER A 274 5.87 -1.49 14.05
CA SER A 274 6.22 -0.78 12.81
C SER A 274 6.74 0.64 13.04
N ALA A 275 6.33 1.30 14.12
CA ALA A 275 6.79 2.64 14.50
C ALA A 275 8.18 2.63 15.16
N PHE A 276 8.62 1.48 15.70
CA PHE A 276 9.86 1.37 16.45
C PHE A 276 11.07 1.73 15.58
N ARG A 277 11.81 2.74 16.02
CA ARG A 277 13.00 3.24 15.35
C ARG A 277 14.04 3.65 16.36
N THR A 278 15.29 3.34 16.06
CA THR A 278 16.42 3.79 16.87
C THR A 278 17.44 4.52 16.02
N GLU A 279 18.20 5.40 16.66
CA GLU A 279 19.37 6.02 16.06
C GLU A 279 20.60 5.19 16.40
N LYS A 280 21.41 4.88 15.38
CA LYS A 280 22.75 4.30 15.55
C LYS A 280 23.79 5.24 14.93
N PRO A 281 24.98 5.39 15.52
CA PRO A 281 26.00 6.23 14.93
C PRO A 281 26.55 5.60 13.65
N PHE A 282 27.09 6.41 12.74
CA PHE A 282 27.82 5.89 11.57
C PHE A 282 29.21 5.35 11.94
N TYR A 283 29.81 5.88 13.01
CA TYR A 283 31.13 5.52 13.50
C TYR A 283 31.12 5.40 15.03
N ASP A 284 31.99 4.53 15.55
CA ASP A 284 32.36 4.46 16.96
C ASP A 284 33.90 4.48 17.11
N ASP A 285 34.40 4.30 18.33
CA ASP A 285 35.85 4.32 18.62
C ASP A 285 36.65 3.23 17.89
N LYS A 286 35.98 2.24 17.28
CA LYS A 286 36.59 1.14 16.53
C LYS A 286 36.50 1.32 15.01
N GLY A 287 35.82 2.36 14.53
CA GLY A 287 35.66 2.66 13.10
C GLY A 287 34.19 2.73 12.68
N ALA A 288 33.88 2.25 11.47
CA ALA A 288 32.50 2.21 11.00
C ALA A 288 31.64 1.31 11.91
N TYR A 289 30.52 1.81 12.40
CA TYR A 289 29.68 1.11 13.37
C TYR A 289 29.10 -0.18 12.77
N LYS A 290 29.16 -1.26 13.55
CA LYS A 290 28.63 -2.59 13.20
C LYS A 290 27.86 -3.17 14.39
N SER A 291 26.80 -3.91 14.10
CA SER A 291 26.06 -4.65 15.13
C SER A 291 25.64 -6.03 14.63
N LYS A 292 25.63 -7.00 15.53
CA LYS A 292 25.32 -8.41 15.24
C LYS A 292 23.85 -8.67 14.89
N ASP A 293 22.99 -7.69 15.14
CA ASP A 293 21.55 -7.76 14.97
C ASP A 293 21.01 -6.72 13.98
N VAL A 294 21.89 -6.00 13.29
CA VAL A 294 21.52 -5.00 12.28
C VAL A 294 21.96 -5.46 10.90
N GLY A 295 20.99 -5.60 10.00
CA GLY A 295 21.13 -5.92 8.59
C GLY A 295 20.40 -4.90 7.72
N PHE A 296 19.91 -5.33 6.56
CA PHE A 296 19.17 -4.44 5.65
C PHE A 296 18.34 -5.23 4.65
N ARG A 297 17.36 -4.54 4.05
CA ARG A 297 16.69 -4.95 2.80
C ARG A 297 16.84 -3.86 1.74
N LEU A 298 16.34 -4.14 0.55
CA LEU A 298 16.53 -3.29 -0.62
C LEU A 298 15.22 -2.74 -1.16
N ILE A 299 15.31 -1.56 -1.78
CA ILE A 299 14.29 -1.00 -2.66
C ILE A 299 14.84 -0.99 -4.08
N TYR A 300 14.02 -1.32 -5.06
CA TYR A 300 14.28 -1.05 -6.48
C TYR A 300 13.35 0.08 -6.94
N THR A 301 13.94 1.10 -7.57
CA THR A 301 13.26 2.35 -7.97
C THR A 301 13.80 2.84 -9.30
N THR A 302 13.12 3.78 -9.95
CA THR A 302 13.64 4.53 -11.11
C THR A 302 14.00 5.97 -10.77
N GLU A 303 14.82 6.57 -11.62
CA GLU A 303 15.03 8.01 -11.71
C GLU A 303 13.70 8.70 -12.06
N VAL A 304 13.40 9.81 -11.37
CA VAL A 304 12.19 10.60 -11.61
C VAL A 304 12.33 11.46 -12.86
N ILE A 305 13.51 12.07 -13.06
CA ILE A 305 13.82 12.94 -14.20
C ILE A 305 14.83 12.21 -15.09
N ASN A 306 14.33 11.41 -16.03
CA ASN A 306 15.16 10.51 -16.85
C ASN A 306 15.14 10.83 -18.37
N SER A 307 14.36 11.84 -18.78
CA SER A 307 14.22 12.24 -20.18
C SER A 307 13.65 13.67 -20.29
N ASN A 308 13.88 14.31 -21.44
CA ASN A 308 13.30 15.62 -21.74
C ASN A 308 11.76 15.59 -21.78
N ASP A 309 11.17 14.47 -22.23
CA ASP A 309 9.72 14.31 -22.24
C ASP A 309 9.18 14.23 -20.81
N LYS A 310 9.92 13.58 -19.90
CA LYS A 310 9.56 13.56 -18.47
C LYS A 310 9.64 14.94 -17.83
N ILE A 311 10.63 15.76 -18.20
CA ILE A 311 10.72 17.15 -17.74
C ILE A 311 9.49 17.94 -18.20
N LYS A 312 9.11 17.85 -19.48
CA LYS A 312 7.92 18.54 -20.01
C LYS A 312 6.63 18.09 -19.32
N GLU A 313 6.50 16.80 -19.01
CA GLU A 313 5.38 16.24 -18.26
C GLU A 313 5.33 16.82 -16.84
N LEU A 314 6.47 16.83 -16.13
CA LEU A 314 6.59 17.42 -14.80
C LEU A 314 6.33 18.93 -14.80
N ASP A 315 6.83 19.66 -15.80
CA ASP A 315 6.58 21.10 -15.95
C ASP A 315 5.09 21.39 -16.18
N LYS A 316 4.42 20.56 -17.00
CA LYS A 316 2.98 20.65 -17.25
C LYS A 316 2.19 20.38 -15.97
N GLU A 317 2.54 19.33 -15.24
CA GLU A 317 1.86 19.00 -13.97
C GLU A 317 2.13 20.03 -12.90
N TRP A 318 3.38 20.46 -12.73
CA TRP A 318 3.77 21.52 -11.83
C TRP A 318 2.97 22.79 -12.14
N SER A 319 2.83 23.15 -13.41
CA SER A 319 2.03 24.32 -13.82
C SER A 319 0.54 24.12 -13.55
N ALA A 320 0.02 22.90 -13.54
CA ALA A 320 -1.37 22.62 -13.20
C ALA A 320 -1.65 22.63 -11.69
N LEU A 321 -0.65 22.40 -10.83
CA LEU A 321 -0.84 22.39 -9.38
C LEU A 321 -1.37 23.73 -8.85
N GLY A 322 -2.50 23.66 -8.15
CA GLY A 322 -3.17 24.81 -7.57
C GLY A 322 -3.86 25.74 -8.58
N ASN A 323 -3.88 25.37 -9.86
CA ASN A 323 -4.64 26.06 -10.90
C ASN A 323 -6.05 25.48 -11.00
N GLU A 324 -7.05 26.35 -11.10
CA GLU A 324 -8.43 25.92 -11.30
C GLU A 324 -8.59 25.30 -12.69
N THR A 325 -8.84 23.97 -12.73
CA THR A 325 -8.92 23.20 -13.98
C THR A 325 -10.25 23.36 -14.71
N ASP A 326 -11.32 23.80 -14.05
CA ASP A 326 -12.63 23.98 -14.69
C ASP A 326 -12.90 25.45 -14.99
N SER A 327 -12.63 25.80 -16.26
CA SER A 327 -12.85 27.10 -16.84
C SER A 327 -14.33 27.38 -17.07
N THR A 328 -15.04 27.86 -16.04
CA THR A 328 -15.96 28.96 -16.31
C THR A 328 -15.11 30.24 -16.41
N LYS A 329 -15.31 31.03 -17.47
CA LYS A 329 -14.44 32.14 -17.88
C LYS A 329 -14.24 33.27 -16.83
N SER A 330 -14.79 33.16 -15.62
CA SER A 330 -14.82 34.22 -14.61
C SER A 330 -14.11 33.91 -13.27
N SER A 331 -13.40 32.78 -13.09
CA SER A 331 -12.84 32.45 -11.76
C SER A 331 -11.35 32.11 -11.69
N ASN A 332 -10.58 32.03 -12.79
CA ASN A 332 -9.16 31.64 -12.70
C ASN A 332 -8.29 32.77 -12.10
N VAL A 333 -8.37 32.93 -10.77
CA VAL A 333 -7.68 33.98 -10.00
C VAL A 333 -6.17 33.86 -10.15
N VAL A 334 -5.62 32.65 -10.16
CA VAL A 334 -4.19 32.40 -10.34
C VAL A 334 -3.73 32.92 -11.71
N GLY A 335 -4.44 32.56 -12.77
CA GLY A 335 -4.15 33.03 -14.13
C GLY A 335 -4.31 34.54 -14.30
N GLU A 336 -5.26 35.17 -13.62
CA GLU A 336 -5.41 36.63 -13.59
C GLU A 336 -4.27 37.32 -12.83
N LEU A 337 -3.90 36.78 -11.66
CA LEU A 337 -2.79 37.29 -10.87
C LEU A 337 -1.46 37.20 -11.63
N GLU A 338 -1.24 36.11 -12.38
CA GLU A 338 -0.08 35.97 -13.28
C GLU A 338 -0.06 37.02 -14.39
N LYS A 339 -1.22 37.35 -14.98
CA LYS A 339 -1.33 38.41 -15.99
C LYS A 339 -1.01 39.78 -15.39
N ILE A 340 -1.56 40.10 -14.22
CA ILE A 340 -1.28 41.36 -13.51
C ILE A 340 0.21 41.45 -13.18
N THR A 341 0.79 40.38 -12.63
CA THR A 341 2.21 40.34 -12.25
C THR A 341 3.14 40.60 -13.43
N LYS A 342 2.79 40.15 -14.65
CA LYS A 342 3.58 40.40 -15.88
C LYS A 342 3.57 41.87 -16.33
N GLN A 343 2.58 42.65 -15.93
CA GLN A 343 2.44 44.07 -16.28
C GLN A 343 3.10 45.01 -15.27
N VAL A 344 3.53 44.49 -14.11
CA VAL A 344 4.16 45.28 -13.05
C VAL A 344 5.65 45.47 -13.34
N GLU A 345 6.08 46.72 -13.45
CA GLU A 345 7.49 47.10 -13.63
C GLU A 345 8.26 47.11 -12.30
N ASP A 346 7.60 47.45 -11.19
CA ASP A 346 8.24 47.49 -9.87
C ASP A 346 8.63 46.08 -9.39
N GLU A 347 9.93 45.81 -9.33
CA GLU A 347 10.47 44.49 -9.00
C GLU A 347 10.09 44.01 -7.58
N LYS A 348 9.91 44.94 -6.64
CA LYS A 348 9.44 44.58 -5.29
C LYS A 348 8.01 44.07 -5.33
N THR A 349 7.09 44.83 -5.94
CA THR A 349 5.68 44.47 -6.09
C THR A 349 5.54 43.17 -6.88
N LYS A 350 6.31 43.00 -7.95
CA LYS A 350 6.36 41.76 -8.74
C LYS A 350 6.79 40.56 -7.90
N LYS A 351 7.77 40.71 -7.01
CA LYS A 351 8.17 39.64 -6.07
C LYS A 351 7.05 39.30 -5.08
N GLU A 352 6.39 40.30 -4.51
CA GLU A 352 5.27 40.11 -3.58
C GLU A 352 4.07 39.41 -4.26
N LEU A 353 3.72 39.80 -5.49
CA LEU A 353 2.65 39.15 -6.26
C LEU A 353 3.00 37.71 -6.63
N ASN A 354 4.25 37.41 -6.99
CA ASN A 354 4.70 36.04 -7.22
C ASN A 354 4.63 35.17 -5.96
N GLN A 355 4.98 35.73 -4.79
CA GLN A 355 4.82 35.04 -3.50
C GLN A 355 3.35 34.78 -3.19
N LEU A 356 2.48 35.76 -3.41
CA LEU A 356 1.03 35.61 -3.24
C LEU A 356 0.47 34.54 -4.19
N ASN A 357 0.92 34.53 -5.45
CA ASN A 357 0.53 33.52 -6.44
C ASN A 357 0.91 32.11 -5.97
N THR A 358 2.12 31.95 -5.42
CA THR A 358 2.60 30.67 -4.89
C THR A 358 1.77 30.23 -3.68
N LEU A 359 1.46 31.14 -2.75
CA LEU A 359 0.62 30.86 -1.59
C LEU A 359 -0.80 30.46 -2.00
N LEU A 360 -1.40 31.16 -2.96
CA LEU A 360 -2.73 30.86 -3.48
C LEU A 360 -2.77 29.48 -4.14
N ARG A 361 -1.78 29.15 -4.97
CA ARG A 361 -1.67 27.82 -5.59
C ARG A 361 -1.53 26.71 -4.56
N SER A 362 -0.71 26.91 -3.52
CA SER A 362 -0.56 25.94 -2.42
C SER A 362 -1.87 25.77 -1.63
N ALA A 363 -2.60 26.86 -1.38
CA ALA A 363 -3.90 26.79 -0.70
C ALA A 363 -4.96 26.09 -1.55
N ASN A 364 -5.01 26.37 -2.86
CA ASN A 364 -5.90 25.69 -3.81
C ASN A 364 -5.60 24.20 -3.88
N GLN A 365 -4.33 23.81 -3.96
CA GLN A 365 -3.91 22.42 -3.94
C GLN A 365 -4.37 21.71 -2.65
N ALA A 366 -4.12 22.29 -1.48
CA ALA A 366 -4.54 21.70 -0.21
C ALA A 366 -6.07 21.55 -0.10
N ARG A 367 -6.83 22.52 -0.64
CA ARG A 367 -8.30 22.45 -0.75
C ARG A 367 -8.73 21.31 -1.68
N ASP A 368 -8.10 21.18 -2.83
CA ASP A 368 -8.43 20.15 -3.82
C ASP A 368 -8.12 18.75 -3.27
N GLU A 369 -7.00 18.56 -2.57
CA GLU A 369 -6.68 17.31 -1.87
C GLU A 369 -7.71 16.95 -0.78
N GLN A 370 -8.20 17.95 -0.03
CA GLN A 370 -9.25 17.73 0.97
C GLN A 370 -10.59 17.37 0.32
N ARG A 371 -10.96 18.05 -0.78
CA ARG A 371 -12.15 17.76 -1.57
C ARG A 371 -12.09 16.33 -2.10
N ASP A 372 -10.97 15.93 -2.69
CA ASP A 372 -10.78 14.63 -3.30
C ASP A 372 -10.92 13.50 -2.27
N ARG A 373 -10.33 13.64 -1.07
CA ARG A 373 -10.54 12.71 0.06
C ARG A 373 -12.00 12.65 0.52
N SER A 374 -12.69 13.79 0.52
CA SER A 374 -14.11 13.85 0.89
C SER A 374 -14.98 13.11 -0.13
N ILE A 375 -14.67 13.22 -1.42
CA ILE A 375 -15.33 12.45 -2.49
C ILE A 375 -15.07 10.96 -2.29
N GLN A 376 -13.83 10.53 -2.06
CA GLN A 376 -13.50 9.13 -1.80
C GLN A 376 -14.29 8.57 -0.62
N SER A 377 -14.42 9.34 0.46
CA SER A 377 -15.19 8.96 1.66
C SER A 377 -16.70 8.84 1.35
N ALA A 378 -17.26 9.77 0.59
CA ALA A 378 -18.65 9.74 0.16
C ALA A 378 -18.95 8.55 -0.76
N LEU A 379 -18.01 8.23 -1.66
CA LEU A 379 -18.08 7.07 -2.54
C LEU A 379 -18.07 5.75 -1.77
N GLN A 380 -17.18 5.61 -0.78
CA GLN A 380 -17.15 4.44 0.10
C GLN A 380 -18.44 4.30 0.93
N LEU A 381 -18.96 5.41 1.46
CA LEU A 381 -20.22 5.42 2.20
C LEU A 381 -21.39 5.00 1.31
N GLY A 382 -21.48 5.53 0.08
CA GLY A 382 -22.52 5.14 -0.87
C GLY A 382 -22.46 3.66 -1.24
N ALA A 383 -21.26 3.13 -1.49
CA ALA A 383 -21.07 1.69 -1.69
C ALA A 383 -21.58 0.87 -0.50
N PHE A 384 -21.23 1.28 0.74
CA PHE A 384 -21.71 0.65 1.96
C PHE A 384 -23.24 0.70 2.09
N LEU A 385 -23.85 1.85 1.83
CA LEU A 385 -25.31 2.01 1.90
C LEU A 385 -26.03 1.14 0.87
N CYS A 386 -25.49 0.98 -0.34
CA CYS A 386 -26.06 0.07 -1.35
C CYS A 386 -25.95 -1.41 -0.90
N ALA A 387 -24.83 -1.80 -0.31
CA ALA A 387 -24.69 -3.14 0.27
C ALA A 387 -25.66 -3.35 1.45
N ASN A 388 -25.81 -2.35 2.32
CA ASN A 388 -26.67 -2.42 3.49
C ASN A 388 -28.16 -2.45 3.13
N VAL A 389 -28.61 -1.60 2.19
CA VAL A 389 -30.00 -1.62 1.72
C VAL A 389 -30.35 -2.96 1.07
N SER A 390 -29.39 -3.58 0.37
CA SER A 390 -29.59 -4.92 -0.19
C SER A 390 -29.79 -5.97 0.92
N ASP A 391 -29.01 -5.92 1.99
CA ASP A 391 -29.19 -6.83 3.12
C ASP A 391 -30.54 -6.64 3.83
N LEU A 392 -30.92 -5.38 4.07
CA LEU A 392 -32.22 -5.05 4.66
C LEU A 392 -33.38 -5.48 3.77
N ASN A 393 -33.23 -5.39 2.45
CA ASN A 393 -34.25 -5.87 1.53
C ASN A 393 -34.41 -7.39 1.59
N SER A 394 -33.32 -8.17 1.68
CA SER A 394 -33.42 -9.62 1.86
C SER A 394 -34.20 -9.98 3.15
N LYS A 395 -33.98 -9.23 4.24
CA LYS A 395 -34.69 -9.45 5.51
C LYS A 395 -36.17 -9.10 5.39
N PHE A 396 -36.49 -7.97 4.76
CA PHE A 396 -37.87 -7.60 4.48
C PHE A 396 -38.58 -8.65 3.62
N GLU A 397 -37.96 -9.10 2.52
CA GLU A 397 -38.55 -10.11 1.63
C GLU A 397 -38.79 -11.43 2.34
N TYR A 398 -37.85 -11.87 3.20
CA TYR A 398 -38.03 -13.05 4.02
C TYR A 398 -39.24 -12.91 4.96
N ASN A 399 -39.32 -11.81 5.71
CA ASN A 399 -40.43 -11.57 6.65
C ASN A 399 -41.77 -11.45 5.93
N ASP A 400 -41.81 -10.72 4.81
CA ASP A 400 -43.02 -10.50 4.01
C ASP A 400 -43.53 -11.80 3.40
N ASN A 401 -42.63 -12.64 2.88
CA ASN A 401 -42.98 -13.96 2.37
C ASN A 401 -43.48 -14.88 3.49
N LEU A 402 -42.81 -14.90 4.66
CA LEU A 402 -43.26 -15.69 5.81
C LEU A 402 -44.67 -15.28 6.25
N TYR A 403 -44.92 -13.97 6.41
CA TYR A 403 -46.24 -13.46 6.77
C TYR A 403 -47.30 -13.82 5.72
N LYS A 404 -46.99 -13.66 4.43
CA LYS A 404 -47.92 -14.02 3.34
C LYS A 404 -48.23 -15.51 3.32
N THR A 405 -47.24 -16.39 3.50
CA THR A 405 -47.48 -17.84 3.59
C THR A 405 -48.32 -18.19 4.80
N MET A 406 -48.03 -17.57 5.96
CA MET A 406 -48.83 -17.77 7.16
C MET A 406 -50.30 -17.38 6.95
N VAL A 407 -50.55 -16.22 6.35
CA VAL A 407 -51.90 -15.69 6.16
C VAL A 407 -52.67 -16.34 5.01
N ASN A 408 -52.00 -16.70 3.92
CA ASN A 408 -52.67 -17.18 2.71
C ASN A 408 -52.72 -18.72 2.61
N ASP A 409 -51.72 -19.41 3.16
CA ASP A 409 -51.51 -20.83 2.90
C ASP A 409 -51.61 -21.70 4.18
N VAL A 410 -51.43 -21.13 5.38
CA VAL A 410 -51.34 -21.90 6.63
C VAL A 410 -52.52 -21.63 7.56
N CYS A 411 -52.89 -20.37 7.78
CA CYS A 411 -53.90 -19.98 8.78
C CYS A 411 -55.25 -19.67 8.13
N GLU A 412 -56.32 -20.19 8.72
CA GLU A 412 -57.69 -19.84 8.33
C GLU A 412 -58.11 -18.54 9.01
N LEU A 413 -58.18 -17.47 8.22
CA LEU A 413 -58.42 -16.11 8.74
C LEU A 413 -59.71 -15.96 9.54
N GLU A 414 -60.74 -16.75 9.23
CA GLU A 414 -62.05 -16.72 9.88
C GLU A 414 -62.04 -17.24 11.33
N GLU A 415 -61.02 -18.03 11.73
CA GLU A 415 -60.95 -18.64 13.07
C GLU A 415 -59.96 -17.92 14.01
N THR A 416 -59.16 -16.99 13.49
CA THR A 416 -58.02 -16.35 14.19
C THR A 416 -58.40 -15.61 15.48
N ASP A 417 -59.61 -15.04 15.56
CA ASP A 417 -60.14 -14.34 16.75
C ASP A 417 -60.57 -15.30 17.87
N THR A 418 -60.70 -16.60 17.58
CA THR A 418 -61.13 -17.64 18.55
C THR A 418 -59.99 -18.50 19.08
N LEU A 419 -58.80 -18.36 18.50
CA LEU A 419 -57.61 -19.11 18.87
C LEU A 419 -56.93 -18.49 20.10
N ASP A 420 -56.36 -19.36 20.94
CA ASP A 420 -55.52 -18.96 22.06
C ASP A 420 -54.28 -18.16 21.58
N ASP A 421 -53.84 -17.17 22.36
CA ASP A 421 -52.75 -16.27 22.00
C ASP A 421 -51.42 -16.99 21.68
N ASP A 422 -51.18 -18.17 22.26
CA ASP A 422 -49.98 -18.97 21.98
C ASP A 422 -50.06 -19.74 20.65
N ASN A 423 -51.24 -19.83 20.03
CA ASN A 423 -51.40 -20.45 18.72
C ASN A 423 -50.70 -19.60 17.64
N MET A 424 -49.94 -20.24 16.75
CA MET A 424 -49.19 -19.58 15.68
C MET A 424 -50.10 -18.83 14.67
N CYS A 425 -51.36 -19.24 14.57
CA CYS A 425 -52.40 -18.58 13.77
C CYS A 425 -53.31 -17.65 14.58
N SER A 426 -53.02 -17.42 15.86
CA SER A 426 -53.74 -16.42 16.65
C SER A 426 -53.53 -15.04 16.05
N LYS A 427 -54.54 -14.19 16.22
CA LYS A 427 -54.46 -12.78 15.81
C LYS A 427 -53.23 -12.08 16.40
N VAL A 428 -52.92 -12.32 17.67
CA VAL A 428 -51.76 -11.74 18.34
C VAL A 428 -50.44 -12.14 17.65
N LYS A 429 -50.27 -13.42 17.26
CA LYS A 429 -49.05 -13.85 16.55
C LYS A 429 -48.98 -13.29 15.13
N LEU A 430 -50.09 -13.28 14.40
CA LEU A 430 -50.14 -12.71 13.05
C LEU A 430 -49.90 -11.20 13.03
N ASP A 431 -50.44 -10.45 14.00
CA ASP A 431 -50.20 -9.02 14.17
C ASP A 431 -48.73 -8.74 14.52
N ASN A 432 -48.12 -9.55 15.38
CA ASN A 432 -46.69 -9.46 15.68
C ASN A 432 -45.83 -9.76 14.45
N LEU A 433 -46.16 -10.77 13.65
CA LEU A 433 -45.47 -11.04 12.38
C LEU A 433 -45.62 -9.87 11.41
N LYS A 434 -46.82 -9.31 11.28
CA LYS A 434 -47.06 -8.13 10.44
C LYS A 434 -46.25 -6.92 10.92
N HIS A 435 -46.14 -6.73 12.23
CA HIS A 435 -45.32 -5.68 12.82
C HIS A 435 -43.85 -5.84 12.43
N VAL A 436 -43.29 -7.06 12.51
CA VAL A 436 -41.92 -7.36 12.06
C VAL A 436 -41.71 -7.07 10.56
N VAL A 437 -42.71 -7.35 9.72
CA VAL A 437 -42.68 -6.97 8.30
C VAL A 437 -42.60 -5.45 8.15
N ASP A 438 -43.43 -4.70 8.87
CA ASP A 438 -43.47 -3.24 8.78
C ASP A 438 -42.19 -2.58 9.32
N GLU A 439 -41.62 -3.10 10.40
CA GLU A 439 -40.33 -2.63 10.94
C GLU A 439 -39.20 -2.86 9.94
N SER A 440 -39.08 -4.08 9.41
CA SER A 440 -38.04 -4.40 8.43
C SER A 440 -38.18 -3.61 7.12
N LYS A 441 -39.41 -3.38 6.66
CA LYS A 441 -39.72 -2.48 5.55
C LYS A 441 -39.26 -1.05 5.83
N SER A 442 -39.61 -0.52 7.00
CA SER A 442 -39.29 0.85 7.41
C SER A 442 -37.79 1.06 7.51
N ALA A 443 -37.05 0.10 8.06
CA ALA A 443 -35.59 0.14 8.13
C ALA A 443 -34.95 0.17 6.73
N ARG A 444 -35.40 -0.71 5.82
CA ARG A 444 -34.94 -0.71 4.43
C ARG A 444 -35.24 0.63 3.74
N ASP A 445 -36.47 1.11 3.84
CA ASP A 445 -36.92 2.33 3.14
C ASP A 445 -36.18 3.58 3.67
N PHE A 446 -35.88 3.61 4.97
CA PHE A 446 -35.05 4.64 5.58
C PHE A 446 -33.63 4.67 4.98
N ILE A 447 -32.95 3.52 4.90
CA ILE A 447 -31.61 3.44 4.31
C ILE A 447 -31.64 3.74 2.81
N LEU A 448 -32.66 3.28 2.08
CA LEU A 448 -32.82 3.60 0.66
C LEU A 448 -33.00 5.10 0.42
N LYS A 449 -33.76 5.77 1.29
CA LYS A 449 -33.88 7.24 1.26
C LYS A 449 -32.53 7.90 1.50
N TYR A 450 -31.81 7.48 2.54
CA TYR A 450 -30.48 8.03 2.85
C TYR A 450 -29.48 7.80 1.71
N TYR A 451 -29.45 6.61 1.12
CA TYR A 451 -28.66 6.30 -0.08
C TYR A 451 -28.97 7.22 -1.26
N SER A 452 -30.25 7.54 -1.47
CA SER A 452 -30.65 8.49 -2.51
C SER A 452 -30.16 9.90 -2.21
N ASP A 453 -30.22 10.31 -0.94
CA ASP A 453 -29.74 11.63 -0.50
C ASP A 453 -28.21 11.74 -0.66
N THR A 454 -27.46 10.65 -0.47
CA THR A 454 -26.01 10.65 -0.74
C THR A 454 -25.69 10.78 -2.22
N ILE A 455 -26.48 10.15 -3.11
CA ILE A 455 -26.34 10.33 -4.58
C ILE A 455 -26.51 11.80 -4.95
N VAL A 456 -27.64 12.40 -4.51
CA VAL A 456 -27.98 13.79 -4.84
C VAL A 456 -26.94 14.75 -4.28
N SER A 457 -26.55 14.59 -3.01
CA SER A 457 -25.56 15.46 -2.38
C SER A 457 -24.18 15.32 -3.00
N THR A 458 -23.73 14.10 -3.33
CA THR A 458 -22.45 13.90 -4.02
C THR A 458 -22.46 14.57 -5.40
N ALA A 459 -23.52 14.37 -6.18
CA ALA A 459 -23.66 14.97 -7.51
C ALA A 459 -23.83 16.51 -7.49
N SER A 460 -24.39 17.07 -6.42
CA SER A 460 -24.61 18.51 -6.29
C SER A 460 -23.39 19.25 -5.73
N ASN A 461 -22.59 18.58 -4.88
CA ASN A 461 -21.44 19.19 -4.21
C ASN A 461 -20.16 19.10 -5.04
N TYR A 462 -20.06 18.19 -6.00
CA TYR A 462 -18.84 17.90 -6.72
C TYR A 462 -19.07 17.79 -8.23
N GLU A 463 -18.06 18.17 -9.01
CA GLU A 463 -18.09 18.10 -10.47
C GLU A 463 -17.98 16.65 -10.96
N LYS A 464 -18.69 16.33 -12.05
CA LYS A 464 -18.73 14.98 -12.65
C LYS A 464 -17.33 14.42 -12.90
N ASN A 465 -16.43 15.23 -13.47
CA ASN A 465 -15.07 14.80 -13.80
C ASN A 465 -14.27 14.46 -12.54
N THR A 466 -14.36 15.29 -11.50
CA THR A 466 -13.69 15.02 -10.21
C THR A 466 -14.22 13.74 -9.57
N ILE A 467 -15.54 13.52 -9.58
CA ILE A 467 -16.13 12.27 -9.07
C ILE A 467 -15.59 11.06 -9.85
N ASN A 468 -15.52 11.16 -11.19
CA ASN A 468 -15.02 10.09 -12.05
C ASN A 468 -13.56 9.71 -11.75
N ASP A 469 -12.69 10.71 -11.54
CA ASP A 469 -11.29 10.49 -11.22
C ASP A 469 -11.12 9.83 -9.84
N GLN A 470 -11.86 10.30 -8.84
CA GLN A 470 -11.82 9.74 -7.50
C GLN A 470 -12.47 8.35 -7.38
N ALA A 471 -13.44 8.02 -8.24
CA ALA A 471 -14.02 6.68 -8.30
C ALA A 471 -12.99 5.60 -8.64
N LYS A 472 -12.06 5.87 -9.57
CA LYS A 472 -10.99 4.93 -9.94
C LYS A 472 -10.04 4.68 -8.77
N SER A 473 -9.54 5.74 -8.14
CA SER A 473 -8.66 5.64 -6.97
C SER A 473 -9.35 4.90 -5.81
N THR A 474 -10.61 5.23 -5.53
CA THR A 474 -11.40 4.57 -4.48
C THR A 474 -11.58 3.08 -4.77
N GLN A 475 -11.80 2.71 -6.03
CA GLN A 475 -11.95 1.32 -6.44
C GLN A 475 -10.67 0.53 -6.17
N PHE A 476 -9.51 1.07 -6.56
CA PHE A 476 -8.23 0.43 -6.29
C PHE A 476 -7.98 0.23 -4.79
N ILE A 477 -8.29 1.25 -3.97
CA ILE A 477 -8.16 1.17 -2.52
C ILE A 477 -9.01 0.02 -1.98
N LEU A 478 -10.29 -0.09 -2.37
CA LEU A 478 -11.17 -1.16 -1.90
C LEU A 478 -10.73 -2.55 -2.37
N GLU A 479 -10.32 -2.69 -3.63
CA GLU A 479 -9.82 -3.94 -4.21
C GLU A 479 -8.52 -4.39 -3.55
N SER A 480 -7.72 -3.45 -3.07
CA SER A 480 -6.47 -3.71 -2.35
C SER A 480 -6.69 -3.98 -0.87
N SER A 481 -7.57 -3.24 -0.18
CA SER A 481 -7.65 -3.16 1.29
C SER A 481 -8.49 -4.26 1.97
N GLY A 482 -8.50 -5.50 1.44
CA GLY A 482 -9.33 -6.59 1.97
C GLY A 482 -10.86 -6.37 1.84
N LYS A 483 -11.29 -5.32 1.13
CA LYS A 483 -12.69 -4.92 0.90
C LYS A 483 -13.11 -5.11 -0.56
N ALA A 484 -12.53 -6.08 -1.26
CA ALA A 484 -12.77 -6.28 -2.68
C ALA A 484 -14.27 -6.52 -3.00
N ASN A 485 -15.02 -7.11 -2.07
CA ASN A 485 -16.48 -7.24 -2.14
C ASN A 485 -17.25 -5.92 -2.25
N MET A 486 -16.67 -4.80 -1.79
CA MET A 486 -17.26 -3.47 -1.86
C MET A 486 -17.01 -2.77 -3.20
N SER A 487 -16.05 -3.25 -4.00
CA SER A 487 -15.73 -2.65 -5.31
C SER A 487 -16.93 -2.67 -6.25
N ASP A 488 -17.69 -3.78 -6.29
CA ASP A 488 -18.86 -3.87 -7.16
C ASP A 488 -19.98 -2.91 -6.74
N TYR A 489 -20.19 -2.75 -5.43
CA TYR A 489 -21.14 -1.77 -4.90
C TYR A 489 -20.70 -0.33 -5.17
N LEU A 490 -19.38 -0.05 -5.14
CA LEU A 490 -18.83 1.25 -5.53
C LEU A 490 -19.09 1.53 -7.02
N LYS A 491 -18.81 0.57 -7.91
CA LYS A 491 -19.08 0.71 -9.35
C LYS A 491 -20.55 1.01 -9.61
N LEU A 492 -21.45 0.34 -8.89
CA LEU A 492 -22.89 0.59 -9.02
C LEU A 492 -23.30 1.94 -8.44
N TYR A 493 -22.81 2.33 -7.27
CA TYR A 493 -23.06 3.64 -6.70
C TYR A 493 -22.61 4.77 -7.64
N PHE A 494 -21.42 4.63 -8.21
CA PHE A 494 -20.90 5.56 -9.19
C PHE A 494 -21.75 5.61 -10.47
N LYS A 495 -22.27 4.46 -10.93
CA LYS A 495 -23.25 4.42 -12.03
C LYS A 495 -24.52 5.19 -11.68
N HIS A 496 -25.06 5.03 -10.47
CA HIS A 496 -26.26 5.75 -10.04
C HIS A 496 -26.03 7.26 -9.94
N ILE A 497 -24.86 7.71 -9.47
CA ILE A 497 -24.47 9.13 -9.52
C ILE A 497 -24.51 9.65 -10.96
N ASN A 498 -23.86 8.97 -11.90
CA ASN A 498 -23.81 9.42 -13.29
C ASN A 498 -25.19 9.45 -13.95
N GLN A 499 -26.04 8.45 -13.68
CA GLN A 499 -27.43 8.44 -14.13
C GLN A 499 -28.23 9.62 -13.58
N TYR A 500 -28.03 9.96 -12.30
CA TYR A 500 -28.67 11.12 -11.69
C TYR A 500 -28.16 12.44 -12.30
N VAL A 501 -26.85 12.59 -12.51
CA VAL A 501 -26.25 13.78 -13.15
C VAL A 501 -26.82 14.01 -14.55
N GLU A 502 -27.09 12.94 -15.31
CA GLU A 502 -27.62 13.03 -16.68
C GLU A 502 -29.14 13.25 -16.73
N SER A 503 -29.89 12.62 -15.83
CA SER A 503 -31.37 12.62 -15.89
C SER A 503 -32.05 13.60 -14.93
N GLY A 504 -31.39 13.95 -13.83
CA GLY A 504 -31.97 14.66 -12.68
C GLY A 504 -33.03 13.88 -11.89
N LYS A 505 -33.25 12.59 -12.19
CA LYS A 505 -34.35 11.80 -11.62
C LYS A 505 -33.88 10.92 -10.46
N ILE A 506 -34.73 10.81 -9.44
CA ILE A 506 -34.52 9.92 -8.30
C ILE A 506 -35.27 8.60 -8.55
N GLU A 507 -34.53 7.51 -8.81
CA GLU A 507 -35.10 6.22 -9.23
C GLU A 507 -34.95 5.12 -8.16
N ARG A 508 -35.45 5.40 -6.94
CA ARG A 508 -35.24 4.55 -5.75
C ARG A 508 -35.52 3.06 -5.96
N THR A 509 -36.63 2.73 -6.64
CA THR A 509 -37.01 1.33 -6.89
C THR A 509 -36.00 0.62 -7.79
N ALA A 510 -35.54 1.28 -8.86
CA ALA A 510 -34.54 0.72 -9.77
C ALA A 510 -33.17 0.59 -9.09
N TRP A 511 -32.78 1.58 -8.28
CA TRP A 511 -31.55 1.54 -7.51
C TRP A 511 -31.55 0.43 -6.45
N LEU A 512 -32.68 0.22 -5.75
CA LEU A 512 -32.84 -0.90 -4.82
C LEU A 512 -32.66 -2.25 -5.54
N GLN A 513 -33.34 -2.43 -6.68
CA GLN A 513 -33.27 -3.65 -7.46
C GLN A 513 -31.84 -3.97 -7.89
N THR A 514 -31.12 -2.99 -8.45
CA THR A 514 -29.74 -3.19 -8.90
C THR A 514 -28.76 -3.41 -7.74
N CYS A 515 -28.97 -2.79 -6.57
CA CYS A 515 -28.20 -3.12 -5.36
C CYS A 515 -28.36 -4.60 -4.97
N ASN A 516 -29.57 -5.15 -5.09
CA ASN A 516 -29.84 -6.58 -4.82
C ASN A 516 -29.18 -7.53 -5.82
N GLU A 517 -29.08 -7.15 -7.08
CA GLU A 517 -28.46 -7.97 -8.14
C GLU A 517 -26.97 -8.24 -7.87
N ILE A 518 -26.26 -7.37 -7.14
CA ILE A 518 -24.86 -7.62 -6.77
C ILE A 518 -24.76 -8.77 -5.76
N LYS A 519 -25.65 -8.80 -4.76
CA LYS A 519 -25.66 -9.85 -3.74
C LYS A 519 -25.97 -11.23 -4.36
N GLY A 520 -26.85 -11.29 -5.36
CA GLY A 520 -27.23 -12.53 -6.05
C GLY A 520 -26.20 -13.10 -7.04
N LYS A 521 -25.05 -12.43 -7.24
CA LYS A 521 -23.95 -12.90 -8.13
C LYS A 521 -22.82 -13.64 -7.38
N LYS A 522 -22.90 -13.70 -6.04
CA LYS A 522 -22.01 -14.50 -5.20
C LYS A 522 -22.69 -15.81 -4.85
#